data_AF-A0A7G9Z2I5-F1
#
_entry.id   AF-A0A7G9Z2I5-F1
#
_cell.length_a   1.000
_cell.length_b   1.000
_cell.length_c   1.000
_cell.angle_alpha   90.00
_cell.angle_beta   90.00
_cell.angle_gamma   90.00
#
_symmetry.space_group_name_H-M   'P 1'
#
loop_
_entity.id
_entity.type
_entity.pdbx_description
1 polymer ?
#
loop_
_entity_poly.entity_id
_entity_poly.type
_entity_poly.pdbx_seq_one_letter_code
_entity_poly.pdbx_strand_id
1 'polypeptide(L)'
;MLRIPVIYVRGKQAFSKKEGILRLLGKPTGVARDFAEEGRKLIHIIDKEARGTSPNFDVYDSLTTFMHIQVECGSETFAKLLVGIKARAVVRLPPKFSLEGFSDDERLLVGIIESGYSGSVEGVHDLIIENADDKSVEKFSKTKKRLIVKKEDYEKLKTENKKKIWGVLE
;
A
#
# COMPACT_ATOMS: atom_id res chain seq x y z
N MET A 1 -5.67 15.32 -2.04
CA MET A 1 -5.71 13.99 -1.41
C MET A 1 -5.68 12.95 -2.51
N LEU A 2 -4.76 11.98 -2.44
CA LEU A 2 -4.64 10.92 -3.41
C LEU A 2 -5.70 9.85 -3.16
N ARG A 3 -6.38 9.40 -4.21
CA ARG A 3 -7.30 8.27 -4.15
C ARG A 3 -6.60 7.04 -4.72
N ILE A 4 -6.46 5.99 -3.93
CA ILE A 4 -5.62 4.83 -4.21
C ILE A 4 -6.53 3.60 -4.34
N PRO A 5 -6.85 3.14 -5.56
CA PRO A 5 -7.61 1.89 -5.73
C PRO A 5 -6.86 0.70 -5.11
N VAL A 6 -7.62 -0.15 -4.42
CA VAL A 6 -7.15 -1.44 -3.92
C VAL A 6 -7.58 -2.55 -4.88
N ILE A 7 -6.60 -3.31 -5.37
CA ILE A 7 -6.86 -4.53 -6.12
C ILE A 7 -6.26 -5.74 -5.40
N TYR A 8 -6.92 -6.87 -5.56
CA TYR A 8 -6.42 -8.17 -5.18
C TYR A 8 -5.92 -8.89 -6.41
N VAL A 9 -4.76 -9.54 -6.30
CA VAL A 9 -4.21 -10.34 -7.40
C VAL A 9 -4.21 -11.81 -7.02
N ARG A 10 -4.68 -12.65 -7.95
CA ARG A 10 -4.67 -14.12 -7.86
C ARG A 10 -4.66 -14.72 -9.25
N GLY A 11 -3.77 -15.67 -9.53
CA GLY A 11 -3.66 -16.35 -10.82
C GLY A 11 -3.46 -15.38 -11.98
N LYS A 12 -2.65 -14.34 -11.79
CA LYS A 12 -2.42 -13.25 -12.75
C LYS A 12 -3.68 -12.47 -13.18
N GLN A 13 -4.74 -12.53 -12.38
CA GLN A 13 -5.98 -11.76 -12.56
C GLN A 13 -6.15 -10.76 -11.42
N ALA A 14 -6.74 -9.60 -11.74
CA ALA A 14 -7.09 -8.57 -10.78
C ALA A 14 -8.55 -8.70 -10.34
N PHE A 15 -8.79 -8.44 -9.05
CA PHE A 15 -10.10 -8.51 -8.42
C PHE A 15 -10.32 -7.28 -7.53
N SER A 16 -11.55 -6.78 -7.46
CA SER A 16 -11.98 -5.87 -6.40
C SER A 16 -12.61 -6.67 -5.27
N LYS A 17 -12.56 -6.17 -4.03
CA LYS A 17 -13.33 -6.75 -2.91
C LYS A 17 -14.40 -5.78 -2.46
N LYS A 18 -15.66 -6.19 -2.56
CA LYS A 18 -16.81 -5.43 -2.07
C LYS A 18 -17.63 -6.35 -1.15
N GLU A 19 -17.92 -5.89 0.06
CA GLU A 19 -18.73 -6.65 1.05
C GLU A 19 -18.19 -8.08 1.29
N GLY A 20 -16.87 -8.23 1.31
CA GLY A 20 -16.24 -9.55 1.48
C GLY A 20 -16.07 -10.36 0.19
N ILE A 21 -16.78 -10.02 -0.88
CA ILE A 21 -16.81 -10.78 -2.13
C ILE A 21 -15.75 -10.26 -3.11
N LEU A 22 -14.93 -11.18 -3.63
CA LEU A 22 -13.99 -10.89 -4.72
C LEU A 22 -14.73 -10.93 -6.07
N ARG A 23 -14.67 -9.83 -6.81
CA ARG A 23 -15.21 -9.71 -8.18
C ARG A 23 -14.07 -9.54 -9.16
N LEU A 24 -14.08 -10.33 -10.24
CA LEU A 24 -13.06 -10.27 -11.29
C LEU A 24 -13.15 -8.93 -12.02
N LEU A 25 -12.02 -8.23 -12.10
CA LEU A 25 -11.86 -7.02 -12.92
C LEU A 25 -11.23 -7.36 -14.28
N GLY A 26 -10.43 -8.43 -14.34
CA GLY A 26 -9.76 -8.91 -15.56
C GLY A 26 -8.25 -8.90 -15.43
N LYS A 27 -7.55 -8.66 -16.55
CA LYS A 27 -6.08 -8.62 -16.57
C LYS A 27 -5.56 -7.37 -15.83
N PRO A 28 -4.60 -7.50 -14.89
CA PRO A 28 -4.12 -6.38 -14.09
C PRO A 28 -3.62 -5.18 -14.90
N THR A 29 -2.93 -5.40 -16.02
CA THR A 29 -2.43 -4.33 -16.89
C THR A 29 -3.55 -3.55 -17.60
N GLY A 30 -4.66 -4.22 -17.94
CA GLY A 30 -5.85 -3.55 -18.47
C GLY A 30 -6.49 -2.66 -17.41
N VAL A 31 -6.72 -3.24 -16.22
CA VAL A 31 -7.27 -2.51 -15.07
C VAL A 31 -6.41 -1.29 -14.69
N ALA A 32 -5.08 -1.42 -14.73
CA ALA A 32 -4.19 -0.30 -14.43
C ALA A 32 -4.23 0.81 -15.49
N ARG A 33 -4.46 0.45 -16.76
CA ARG A 33 -4.66 1.44 -17.83
C ARG A 33 -5.96 2.22 -17.62
N ASP A 34 -7.05 1.52 -17.32
CA ASP A 34 -8.35 2.14 -17.04
C ASP A 34 -8.21 3.12 -15.86
N PHE A 35 -7.52 2.72 -14.78
CA PHE A 35 -7.24 3.62 -13.66
C PHE A 35 -6.34 4.81 -14.02
N ALA A 36 -5.34 4.62 -14.88
CA ALA A 36 -4.50 5.72 -15.35
C ALA A 36 -5.31 6.73 -16.18
N GLU A 37 -6.22 6.26 -17.03
CA GLU A 37 -7.16 7.08 -17.80
C GLU A 37 -8.14 7.84 -16.91
N GLU A 38 -8.56 7.26 -15.78
CA GLU A 38 -9.32 7.94 -14.72
C GLU A 38 -8.48 8.94 -13.89
N GLY A 39 -7.18 9.07 -14.18
CA GLY A 39 -6.27 9.97 -13.48
C GLY A 39 -5.77 9.45 -12.12
N ARG A 40 -5.94 8.15 -11.84
CA ARG A 40 -5.32 7.51 -10.66
C ARG A 40 -3.82 7.42 -10.86
N LYS A 41 -3.05 7.66 -9.79
CA LYS A 41 -1.58 7.69 -9.84
C LYS A 41 -0.89 6.52 -9.16
N LEU A 42 -1.61 5.78 -8.32
CA LEU A 42 -1.06 4.72 -7.47
C LEU A 42 -2.11 3.61 -7.30
N ILE A 43 -1.72 2.34 -7.46
CA ILE A 43 -2.53 1.19 -7.05
C ILE A 43 -1.93 0.57 -5.80
N HIS A 44 -2.78 0.18 -4.85
CA HIS A 44 -2.41 -0.71 -3.76
C HIS A 44 -2.81 -2.15 -4.08
N ILE A 45 -1.86 -3.08 -4.02
CA ILE A 45 -2.02 -4.46 -4.45
C ILE A 45 -1.90 -5.39 -3.25
N ILE A 46 -2.91 -6.24 -3.08
CA ILE A 46 -2.90 -7.33 -2.10
C ILE A 46 -2.85 -8.66 -2.86
N ASP A 47 -1.69 -9.30 -2.81
CA ASP A 47 -1.48 -10.59 -3.46
C ASP A 47 -2.03 -11.73 -2.59
N LYS A 48 -2.97 -12.52 -3.14
CA LYS A 48 -3.55 -13.68 -2.45
C LYS A 48 -2.67 -14.93 -2.48
N GLU A 49 -1.61 -14.94 -3.29
CA GLU A 49 -0.71 -16.07 -3.50
C GLU A 49 0.71 -15.80 -3.01
N ALA A 50 0.99 -14.59 -2.52
CA ALA A 50 2.29 -14.26 -1.97
C ALA A 50 2.60 -15.09 -0.71
N ARG A 51 3.65 -15.92 -0.79
CA ARG A 51 4.19 -16.72 0.31
C ARG A 51 5.69 -16.56 0.35
N GLY A 52 6.17 -15.43 0.85
CA GLY A 52 7.59 -15.10 0.86
C GLY A 52 8.18 -14.67 -0.49
N THR A 53 7.55 -15.06 -1.61
CA THR A 53 7.64 -14.48 -2.96
C THR A 53 6.26 -14.60 -3.63
N SER A 54 6.12 -14.16 -4.87
CA SER A 54 4.85 -14.22 -5.61
C SER A 54 5.01 -14.84 -7.01
N PRO A 55 4.12 -15.75 -7.42
CA PRO A 55 4.04 -16.21 -8.82
C PRO A 55 3.49 -15.13 -9.77
N ASN A 56 2.99 -14.02 -9.22
CA ASN A 56 2.47 -12.86 -9.95
C ASN A 56 3.54 -11.75 -10.10
N PHE A 57 4.81 -12.01 -9.80
CA PHE A 57 5.85 -10.97 -9.83
C PHE A 57 6.02 -10.31 -11.22
N ASP A 58 5.89 -11.08 -12.29
CA ASP A 58 5.92 -10.60 -13.67
C ASP A 58 4.79 -9.59 -13.96
N VAL A 59 3.65 -9.73 -13.27
CA VAL A 59 2.56 -8.76 -13.32
C VAL A 59 3.01 -7.43 -12.71
N TYR A 60 3.71 -7.44 -11.58
CA TYR A 60 4.15 -6.21 -10.90
C TYR A 60 5.16 -5.44 -11.71
N ASP A 61 6.13 -6.13 -12.30
CA ASP A 61 7.11 -5.53 -13.21
C ASP A 61 6.44 -4.91 -14.44
N SER A 62 5.44 -5.61 -15.01
CA SER A 62 4.65 -5.03 -16.11
C SER A 62 3.86 -3.79 -15.67
N LEU A 63 3.29 -3.80 -14.48
CA LEU A 63 2.45 -2.71 -13.97
C LEU A 63 3.23 -1.42 -13.70
N THR A 64 4.49 -1.50 -13.25
CA THR A 64 5.33 -0.31 -12.96
C THR A 64 5.62 0.53 -14.21
N THR A 65 5.43 -0.03 -15.41
CA THR A 65 5.54 0.71 -16.69
C THR A 65 4.36 1.66 -16.94
N PHE A 66 3.19 1.38 -16.35
CA PHE A 66 1.97 2.14 -16.58
C PHE A 66 1.68 3.13 -15.47
N MET A 67 1.94 2.75 -14.22
CA MET A 67 1.69 3.61 -13.06
C MET A 67 2.47 3.16 -11.83
N HIS A 68 2.48 4.00 -10.80
CA HIS A 68 3.05 3.59 -9.52
C HIS A 68 2.20 2.50 -8.89
N ILE A 69 2.87 1.51 -8.29
CA ILE A 69 2.22 0.46 -7.51
C ILE A 69 2.85 0.34 -6.14
N GLN A 70 2.07 -0.12 -5.18
CA GLN A 70 2.55 -0.56 -3.89
C GLN A 70 1.95 -1.93 -3.58
N VAL A 71 2.78 -2.88 -3.15
CA VAL A 71 2.41 -4.29 -2.99
C VAL A 71 2.67 -4.74 -1.56
N GLU A 72 1.69 -5.35 -0.91
CA GLU A 72 1.88 -5.96 0.41
C GLU A 72 2.86 -7.14 0.34
N CYS A 73 3.84 -7.14 1.23
CA CYS A 73 4.86 -8.18 1.32
C CYS A 73 5.17 -8.54 2.78
N GLY A 74 5.45 -9.83 3.01
CA GLY A 74 5.74 -10.37 4.34
C GLY A 74 7.18 -10.85 4.54
N SER A 75 8.05 -10.69 3.55
CA SER A 75 9.44 -11.18 3.58
C SER A 75 10.40 -10.16 2.97
N GLU A 76 11.66 -10.22 3.42
CA GLU A 76 12.73 -9.37 2.91
C GLU A 76 13.03 -9.61 1.44
N THR A 77 13.10 -10.88 1.02
CA THR A 77 13.37 -11.26 -0.37
C THR A 77 12.36 -10.66 -1.32
N PHE A 78 11.07 -10.70 -0.97
CA PHE A 78 10.03 -10.14 -1.83
C PHE A 78 10.06 -8.62 -1.82
N ALA A 79 10.30 -7.98 -0.67
CA ALA A 79 10.49 -6.54 -0.60
C ALA A 79 11.66 -6.06 -1.49
N LYS A 80 12.80 -6.76 -1.48
CA LYS A 80 13.96 -6.48 -2.35
C LYS A 80 13.61 -6.61 -3.83
N LEU A 81 12.88 -7.66 -4.21
CA LEU A 81 12.42 -7.84 -5.59
C LEU A 81 11.51 -6.69 -6.04
N LEU A 82 10.55 -6.30 -5.20
CA LEU A 82 9.63 -5.18 -5.49
C LEU A 82 10.38 -3.86 -5.65
N VAL A 83 11.29 -3.55 -4.73
CA VAL A 83 12.15 -2.35 -4.78
C VAL A 83 12.99 -2.34 -6.05
N GLY A 84 13.55 -3.49 -6.46
CA GLY A 84 14.35 -3.64 -7.68
C GLY A 84 13.61 -3.26 -8.96
N ILE A 85 12.29 -3.47 -9.02
CA ILE A 85 11.42 -3.05 -10.15
C ILE A 85 10.78 -1.67 -9.93
N LYS A 86 11.23 -0.93 -8.91
CA LYS A 86 10.69 0.39 -8.49
C LYS A 86 9.21 0.33 -8.05
N ALA A 87 8.72 -0.85 -7.70
CA ALA A 87 7.47 -0.99 -6.97
C ALA A 87 7.69 -0.64 -5.50
N ARG A 88 6.66 -0.12 -4.84
CA ARG A 88 6.74 0.18 -3.41
C ARG A 88 6.43 -1.09 -2.61
N ALA A 89 7.30 -1.45 -1.68
CA ALA A 89 7.09 -2.58 -0.79
C ALA A 89 6.31 -2.12 0.45
N VAL A 90 5.13 -2.71 0.66
CA VAL A 90 4.27 -2.42 1.81
C VAL A 90 4.50 -3.48 2.88
N VAL A 91 4.98 -3.08 4.05
CA VAL A 91 5.43 -3.96 5.14
C VAL A 91 4.66 -3.66 6.42
N ARG A 92 4.21 -4.69 7.13
CA ARG A 92 3.61 -4.49 8.46
C ARG A 92 4.70 -4.20 9.49
N LEU A 93 4.51 -3.19 10.33
CA LEU A 93 5.46 -2.80 11.37
C LEU A 93 5.04 -3.35 12.76
N PRO A 94 6.00 -3.84 13.58
CA PRO A 94 7.39 -4.09 13.22
C PRO A 94 7.49 -5.24 12.19
N PRO A 95 8.42 -5.15 11.23
CA PRO A 95 8.59 -6.18 10.21
C PRO A 95 9.22 -7.44 10.80
N LYS A 96 8.99 -8.58 10.14
CA LYS A 96 9.63 -9.88 10.49
C LYS A 96 11.09 -9.98 10.04
N PHE A 97 11.65 -8.90 9.49
CA PHE A 97 12.99 -8.81 8.91
C PHE A 97 13.55 -7.38 9.12
N SER A 98 14.86 -7.20 8.98
CA SER A 98 15.50 -5.88 9.15
C SER A 98 15.24 -4.96 7.96
N LEU A 99 14.93 -3.68 8.23
CA LEU A 99 14.80 -2.66 7.18
C LEU A 99 16.13 -1.95 6.85
N GLU A 100 17.22 -2.24 7.58
CA GLU A 100 18.52 -1.57 7.38
C GLU A 100 19.04 -1.72 5.95
N GLY A 101 18.80 -2.87 5.31
CA GLY A 101 19.18 -3.14 3.93
C GLY A 101 18.39 -2.35 2.87
N PHE A 102 17.51 -1.44 3.27
CA PHE A 102 16.67 -0.61 2.39
C PHE A 102 16.90 0.90 2.60
N SER A 103 17.96 1.31 3.31
CA SER A 103 18.25 2.73 3.58
C SER A 103 18.26 3.59 2.32
N ASP A 104 18.84 3.09 1.24
CA ASP A 104 18.94 3.81 -0.05
C ASP A 104 17.59 3.86 -0.80
N ASP A 105 16.67 2.98 -0.41
CA ASP A 105 15.37 2.79 -1.05
C ASP A 105 14.19 3.14 -0.13
N GLU A 106 14.41 3.88 0.97
CA GLU A 106 13.38 4.19 1.98
C GLU A 106 12.10 4.76 1.33
N ARG A 107 12.24 5.58 0.27
CA ARG A 107 11.13 6.16 -0.51
C ARG A 107 10.15 5.13 -1.08
N LEU A 108 10.64 3.92 -1.34
CA LEU A 108 9.87 2.78 -1.85
C LEU A 108 9.29 1.90 -0.73
N LEU A 109 9.58 2.19 0.53
CA LEU A 109 8.99 1.48 1.66
C LEU A 109 7.77 2.19 2.23
N VAL A 110 6.73 1.41 2.52
CA VAL A 110 5.48 1.85 3.14
C VAL A 110 5.19 0.97 4.34
N GLY A 111 5.04 1.56 5.52
CA GLY A 111 4.69 0.82 6.73
C GLY A 111 3.17 0.68 6.88
N ILE A 112 2.68 -0.49 7.29
CA ILE A 112 1.33 -0.70 7.81
C ILE A 112 1.41 -0.79 9.33
N ILE A 113 0.58 0.00 10.01
CA ILE A 113 0.39 -0.05 11.46
C ILE A 113 -1.11 -0.08 11.79
N GLU A 114 -1.46 -0.58 12.97
CA GLU A 114 -2.82 -0.51 13.50
C GLU A 114 -2.98 0.72 14.41
N SER A 115 -4.23 1.14 14.66
CA SER A 115 -4.48 2.14 15.71
C SER A 115 -3.91 1.69 17.06
N GLY A 116 -3.41 2.65 17.83
CA GLY A 116 -2.73 2.40 19.11
C GLY A 116 -1.27 1.98 18.98
N TYR A 117 -0.74 1.76 17.77
CA TYR A 117 0.68 1.40 17.58
C TYR A 117 1.62 2.39 18.28
N SER A 118 2.51 1.86 19.12
CA SER A 118 3.44 2.64 19.95
C SER A 118 4.90 2.60 19.49
N GLY A 119 5.24 1.68 18.57
CA GLY A 119 6.61 1.48 18.11
C GLY A 119 7.15 2.54 17.14
N SER A 120 8.39 2.33 16.70
CA SER A 120 9.06 3.17 15.71
C SER A 120 8.48 2.97 14.31
N VAL A 121 8.49 4.05 13.53
CA VAL A 121 8.11 4.09 12.10
C VAL A 121 9.28 4.56 11.23
N GLU A 122 10.50 4.43 11.75
CA GLU A 122 11.72 4.67 11.00
C GLU A 122 11.94 3.58 9.93
N GLY A 123 12.68 3.92 8.87
CA GLY A 123 12.95 3.00 7.76
C GLY A 123 11.79 2.85 6.76
N VAL A 124 10.69 3.59 6.89
CA VAL A 124 9.63 3.66 5.87
C VAL A 124 9.30 5.10 5.52
N HIS A 125 8.89 5.37 4.28
CA HIS A 125 8.61 6.73 3.82
C HIS A 125 7.15 7.15 4.02
N ASP A 126 6.20 6.23 3.80
CA ASP A 126 4.77 6.47 4.03
C ASP A 126 4.22 5.49 5.06
N LEU A 127 3.07 5.84 5.65
CA LEU A 127 2.36 5.03 6.62
C LEU A 127 0.91 4.81 6.23
N ILE A 128 0.51 3.54 6.18
CA ILE A 128 -0.89 3.10 6.16
C ILE A 128 -1.30 2.83 7.60
N ILE A 129 -2.34 3.52 8.08
CA ILE A 129 -2.92 3.29 9.42
C ILE A 129 -4.23 2.50 9.24
N GLU A 130 -4.24 1.25 9.69
CA GLU A 130 -5.44 0.43 9.74
C GLU A 130 -6.29 0.77 10.97
N ASN A 131 -7.62 0.81 10.78
CA ASN A 131 -8.58 1.19 11.82
C ASN A 131 -8.27 2.58 12.39
N ALA A 132 -7.90 3.52 11.50
CA ALA A 132 -7.39 4.82 11.90
C ALA A 132 -8.43 5.60 12.73
N ASP A 133 -7.94 6.24 13.79
CA ASP A 133 -8.70 7.15 14.64
C ASP A 133 -8.00 8.50 14.78
N ASP A 134 -8.67 9.48 15.38
CA ASP A 134 -8.13 10.83 15.54
C ASP A 134 -6.78 10.83 16.29
N LYS A 135 -6.64 9.98 17.33
CA LYS A 135 -5.44 9.93 18.17
C LYS A 135 -4.22 9.42 17.39
N SER A 136 -4.39 8.34 16.62
CA SER A 136 -3.35 7.75 15.79
C SER A 136 -2.94 8.71 14.67
N VAL A 137 -3.90 9.35 13.99
CA VAL A 137 -3.62 10.34 12.94
C VAL A 137 -2.86 11.54 13.52
N GLU A 138 -3.28 12.08 14.67
CA GLU A 138 -2.58 13.19 15.34
C GLU A 138 -1.14 12.82 15.71
N LYS A 139 -0.95 11.64 16.31
CA LYS A 139 0.36 11.13 16.68
C LYS A 139 1.29 11.03 15.47
N PHE A 140 0.87 10.32 14.43
CA PHE A 140 1.74 10.03 13.29
C PHE A 140 1.85 11.20 12.30
N SER A 141 0.97 12.19 12.36
CA SER A 141 1.15 13.42 11.57
C SER A 141 2.40 14.22 11.95
N LYS A 142 2.95 13.99 13.15
CA LYS A 142 4.17 14.64 13.64
C LYS A 142 5.46 14.01 13.08
N THR A 143 5.41 12.81 12.48
CA THR A 143 6.60 12.06 12.04
C THR A 143 7.11 12.46 10.65
N LYS A 144 6.52 13.51 10.03
CA LYS A 144 6.79 13.95 8.64
C LYS A 144 6.49 12.90 7.56
N LYS A 145 5.95 11.73 7.91
CA LYS A 145 5.53 10.69 6.96
C LYS A 145 4.18 11.06 6.35
N ARG A 146 3.94 10.63 5.11
CA ARG A 146 2.63 10.80 4.48
C ARG A 146 1.68 9.72 4.99
N LEU A 147 0.50 10.13 5.45
CA LEU A 147 -0.49 9.23 6.03
C LEU A 147 -1.49 8.76 4.97
N ILE A 148 -1.72 7.45 4.94
CA ILE A 148 -2.69 6.76 4.10
C ILE A 148 -3.65 6.02 5.04
N VAL A 149 -4.95 6.06 4.76
CA VAL A 149 -5.98 5.36 5.56
C VAL A 149 -7.00 4.69 4.65
N LYS A 150 -7.79 3.75 5.17
CA LYS A 150 -8.94 3.20 4.45
C LYS A 150 -10.05 4.24 4.34
N LYS A 151 -10.83 4.19 3.26
CA LYS A 151 -11.97 5.10 3.03
C LYS A 151 -12.95 5.12 4.21
N GLU A 152 -13.27 3.95 4.74
CA GLU A 152 -14.19 3.78 5.88
C GLU A 152 -13.69 4.47 7.15
N ASP A 153 -12.37 4.48 7.38
CA ASP A 153 -11.76 5.16 8.52
C ASP A 153 -11.70 6.67 8.27
N TYR A 154 -11.31 7.08 7.06
CA TYR A 154 -11.29 8.49 6.65
C TYR A 154 -12.64 9.17 6.90
N GLU A 155 -13.75 8.52 6.53
CA GLU A 155 -15.10 9.09 6.68
C GLU A 155 -15.45 9.40 8.14
N LYS A 156 -14.95 8.60 9.10
CA LYS A 156 -15.19 8.73 10.54
C LYS A 156 -14.30 9.79 11.22
N LEU A 157 -13.17 10.17 10.62
CA LEU A 157 -12.26 11.16 11.19
C LEU A 157 -12.88 12.55 11.26
N LYS A 158 -12.43 13.34 12.25
CA LYS A 158 -12.76 14.77 12.32
C LYS A 158 -12.14 15.53 11.16
N THR A 159 -12.75 16.66 10.80
CA THR A 159 -12.35 17.49 9.66
C THR A 159 -10.89 17.95 9.73
N GLU A 160 -10.39 18.30 10.91
CA GLU A 160 -9.00 18.69 11.15
C GLU A 160 -8.00 17.55 10.86
N ASN A 161 -8.39 16.30 11.14
CA ASN A 161 -7.55 15.13 10.91
C ASN A 161 -7.63 14.64 9.46
N LYS A 162 -8.78 14.80 8.80
CA LYS A 162 -8.92 14.57 7.35
C LYS A 162 -7.90 15.38 6.54
N LYS A 163 -7.60 16.62 6.94
CA LYS A 163 -6.59 17.49 6.26
C LYS A 163 -5.15 16.97 6.35
N LYS A 164 -4.86 16.08 7.30
CA LYS A 164 -3.53 15.47 7.50
C LYS A 164 -3.33 14.21 6.65
N ILE A 165 -4.41 13.69 6.06
CA ILE A 165 -4.39 12.47 5.25
C ILE A 165 -3.91 12.81 3.84
N TRP A 166 -2.82 12.18 3.43
CA TRP A 166 -2.27 12.33 2.09
C TRP A 166 -3.02 11.45 1.08
N GLY A 167 -3.34 10.21 1.45
CA GLY A 167 -3.99 9.24 0.57
C GLY A 167 -5.11 8.43 1.23
N VAL A 168 -6.06 7.96 0.43
CA VAL A 168 -7.16 7.10 0.87
C VAL A 168 -7.19 5.84 0.00
N LEU A 169 -7.18 4.67 0.64
CA LEU A 169 -7.40 3.37 0.02
C LEU A 169 -8.89 3.18 -0.25
N GLU A 170 -9.27 2.89 -1.51
CA GLU A 170 -10.64 2.73 -1.99
C GLU A 170 -10.93 1.35 -2.58
#